data_AF-A0AB38JJB9-F1
#
_entry.id   AF-A0AB38JJB9-F1
#
_cell.length_a   1.000
_cell.length_b   1.000
_cell.length_c   1.000
_cell.angle_alpha   90.00
_cell.angle_beta   90.00
_cell.angle_gamma   90.00
#
_symmetry.space_group_name_H-M   'P 1'
#
loop_
_entity.id
_entity.type
_entity.pdbx_description
1 polymer ?
#
loop_
_entity_poly.entity_id
_entity_poly.type
_entity_poly.pdbx_seq_one_letter_code
_entity_poly.pdbx_strand_id
1 'polypeptide(L)' 'MVFARVSPGVPTSDAPVVPGRVDLPASIDEIMAEITKGQQLAGHFPSEETLERGRQVLTGERSIEDARRELRAKYAV' A
#
# COMPACT_ATOMS: atom_id res chain seq x y z
N MET A 1 -27.45 -21.83 9.37
CA MET A 1 -27.10 -20.63 8.60
C MET A 1 -25.61 -20.37 8.80
N VAL A 2 -24.80 -20.50 7.75
CA VAL A 2 -23.35 -20.23 7.77
C VAL A 2 -23.06 -19.35 6.55
N PHE A 3 -22.51 -18.16 6.76
CA PHE A 3 -22.08 -17.27 5.68
C PHE A 3 -20.61 -17.56 5.36
N ALA A 4 -20.33 -18.09 4.17
CA ALA A 4 -18.97 -18.28 3.68
C ALA A 4 -18.40 -16.93 3.22
N ARG A 5 -17.27 -16.52 3.79
CA ARG A 5 -16.49 -15.35 3.34
C ARG A 5 -15.71 -15.76 2.08
N VAL A 6 -16.02 -15.13 0.95
CA VAL A 6 -15.26 -15.26 -0.30
C VAL A 6 -14.02 -14.37 -0.19
N SER A 7 -12.83 -14.98 -0.25
CA SER A 7 -11.56 -14.28 -0.45
C SER A 7 -11.33 -14.08 -1.95
N PRO A 8 -11.09 -12.86 -2.46
CA PRO A 8 -10.67 -12.71 -3.85
C PRO A 8 -9.16 -12.94 -3.95
N GLY A 9 -8.76 -13.97 -4.70
CA GLY A 9 -7.38 -14.11 -5.16
C GLY A 9 -7.05 -13.02 -6.18
N VAL A 10 -5.86 -12.44 -6.08
CA VAL A 10 -5.32 -11.50 -7.08
C VAL A 10 -4.41 -12.27 -8.04
N PRO A 11 -4.63 -12.19 -9.37
CA PRO A 11 -3.71 -12.76 -10.34
C PRO A 11 -2.64 -11.73 -10.71
N THR A 12 -1.36 -12.10 -10.57
CA THR A 12 -0.21 -11.30 -11.03
C THR A 12 -0.07 -11.45 -12.56
N SER A 13 -0.07 -10.35 -13.30
CA SER A 13 -0.01 -10.34 -14.77
C SER A 13 1.41 -10.09 -15.28
N ASP A 14 2.00 -11.10 -15.91
CA ASP A 14 3.35 -11.13 -16.50
C ASP A 14 3.42 -10.47 -17.90
N ALA A 15 2.63 -9.41 -18.15
CA ALA A 15 2.39 -8.86 -19.48
C ALA A 15 3.16 -7.56 -19.78
N PRO A 16 3.64 -7.34 -21.02
CA PRO A 16 4.31 -6.10 -21.41
C PRO A 16 3.37 -4.90 -21.31
N VAL A 17 3.86 -3.79 -20.75
CA VAL A 17 3.12 -2.54 -20.59
C VAL A 17 2.82 -1.92 -21.96
N VAL A 18 1.53 -1.81 -22.31
CA VAL A 18 1.03 -1.21 -23.55
C VAL A 18 0.45 0.19 -23.24
N PRO A 19 0.84 1.25 -23.96
CA PRO A 19 0.33 2.59 -23.70
C PRO A 19 -1.20 2.65 -23.92
N GLY A 20 -1.94 3.05 -22.89
CA GLY A 20 -3.42 3.13 -22.89
C GLY A 20 -4.14 2.08 -22.05
N ARG A 21 -3.42 1.23 -21.30
CA ARG A 21 -4.01 0.22 -20.42
C ARG A 21 -4.24 0.79 -19.01
N VAL A 22 -5.50 0.83 -18.57
CA VAL A 22 -5.85 1.00 -17.14
C VAL A 22 -5.78 -0.39 -16.52
N ASP A 23 -4.77 -0.64 -15.70
CA ASP A 23 -4.65 -1.91 -14.99
C ASP A 23 -5.69 -2.01 -13.86
N LEU A 24 -6.21 -3.22 -13.69
CA LEU A 24 -7.14 -3.63 -12.64
C LEU A 24 -6.49 -3.50 -11.25
N PRO A 25 -7.28 -3.46 -10.15
CA PRO A 25 -6.77 -3.08 -8.83
C PRO A 25 -5.61 -3.97 -8.40
N ALA A 26 -4.40 -3.39 -8.38
CA ALA A 26 -3.22 -4.02 -7.82
C ALA A 26 -3.51 -4.46 -6.38
N SER A 27 -3.02 -5.63 -6.00
CA SER A 27 -3.08 -6.08 -4.61
C SER A 27 -2.38 -5.07 -3.70
N ILE A 28 -2.78 -5.03 -2.42
CA ILE A 28 -2.08 -4.21 -1.43
C ILE A 28 -0.59 -4.56 -1.38
N ASP A 29 -0.23 -5.83 -1.58
CA ASP A 29 1.17 -6.26 -1.56
C ASP A 29 1.95 -5.74 -2.78
N GLU A 30 1.37 -5.73 -3.98
CA GLU A 30 1.96 -5.13 -5.18
C GLU A 30 2.12 -3.61 -5.01
N ILE A 31 1.10 -2.92 -4.52
CA ILE A 31 1.16 -1.47 -4.25
C ILE A 31 2.26 -1.17 -3.22
N MET A 32 2.33 -1.95 -2.14
CA MET A 32 3.36 -1.78 -1.12
C MET A 32 4.77 -2.06 -1.65
N ALA A 33 4.92 -3.02 -2.57
CA ALA A 33 6.18 -3.29 -3.25
C ALA A 33 6.62 -2.11 -4.13
N GLU A 34 5.69 -1.53 -4.90
CA GLU A 34 5.95 -0.34 -5.72
C GLU A 34 6.33 0.87 -4.88
N ILE A 35 5.58 1.15 -3.79
CA ILE A 35 5.89 2.24 -2.86
C ILE A 35 7.30 2.04 -2.27
N THR A 36 7.59 0.84 -1.76
CA THR A 36 8.89 0.53 -1.16
C THR A 36 10.02 0.73 -2.16
N LYS A 37 9.85 0.22 -3.39
CA LYS A 37 10.85 0.36 -4.44
C LYS A 37 11.03 1.82 -4.88
N GLY A 38 9.94 2.57 -5.00
CA GLY A 38 9.97 4.00 -5.32
C GLY A 38 10.76 4.80 -4.28
N GLN A 39 10.58 4.52 -2.98
CA GLN A 39 11.38 5.14 -1.92
C GLN A 39 12.86 4.78 -2.02
N GLN A 40 13.19 3.50 -2.25
CA GLN A 40 14.59 3.08 -2.43
C GLN A 40 15.27 3.76 -3.62
N LEU A 41 14.56 3.90 -4.74
CA LEU A 41 15.06 4.59 -5.94
C LEU A 41 15.30 6.08 -5.68
N ALA A 42 14.53 6.69 -4.78
CA ALA A 42 14.74 8.06 -4.29
C ALA A 42 15.85 8.16 -3.22
N GLY A 43 16.49 7.06 -2.84
CA GLY A 43 17.51 7.02 -1.78
C GLY A 43 16.93 7.07 -0.36
N HIS A 44 15.63 6.80 -0.20
CA HIS A 44 14.94 6.73 1.09
C HIS A 44 14.73 5.28 1.54
N PHE A 45 14.90 5.06 2.85
CA PHE A 45 14.78 3.75 3.48
C PHE A 45 13.81 3.85 4.67
N PRO A 46 12.49 3.93 4.41
CA PRO A 46 11.50 4.01 5.48
C PRO A 46 11.57 2.77 6.39
N SER A 47 11.32 2.96 7.69
CA SER A 47 11.23 1.86 8.64
C SER A 47 10.01 0.97 8.37
N GLU A 48 10.04 -0.26 8.86
CA GLU A 48 8.89 -1.19 8.81
C GLU A 48 7.63 -0.56 9.40
N GLU A 49 7.75 0.14 10.53
CA GLU A 49 6.65 0.89 11.15
C GLU A 49 6.02 1.91 10.21
N THR A 50 6.84 2.58 9.39
CA THR A 50 6.37 3.58 8.42
C THR A 50 5.63 2.92 7.26
N LEU A 51 6.16 1.80 6.78
CA LEU A 51 5.53 1.00 5.72
C LEU A 51 4.21 0.40 6.20
N GLU A 52 4.16 -0.14 7.41
CA GLU A 52 2.94 -0.69 8.01
C GLU A 52 1.86 0.38 8.18
N ARG A 53 2.22 1.59 8.61
CA ARG A 53 1.29 2.73 8.63
C ARG A 53 0.72 3.02 7.23
N GLY A 54 1.55 2.96 6.19
CA GLY A 54 1.12 3.10 4.80
C GLY A 54 0.13 2.01 4.38
N ARG A 55 0.42 0.75 4.74
CA ARG A 55 -0.47 -0.40 4.48
C ARG A 55 -1.84 -0.23 5.12
N GLN A 56 -1.88 0.20 6.39
CA GLN A 56 -3.13 0.46 7.12
C GLN A 56 -3.96 1.57 6.49
N VAL A 57 -3.30 2.58 5.92
CA VAL A 57 -3.99 3.64 5.17
C VAL A 57 -4.58 3.12 3.87
N LEU A 58 -3.85 2.30 3.12
CA LEU A 58 -4.31 1.74 1.84
C LEU A 58 -5.45 0.73 2.01
N THR A 59 -5.44 -0.04 3.10
CA THR A 59 -6.50 -1.01 3.44
C THR A 59 -7.73 -0.35 4.07
N GLY A 60 -7.64 0.93 4.45
CA GLY A 60 -8.71 1.64 5.14
C GLY A 60 -8.83 1.32 6.64
N GLU A 61 -7.90 0.54 7.20
CA GLU A 61 -7.80 0.27 8.65
C GLU A 61 -7.45 1.54 9.44
N ARG A 62 -6.78 2.50 8.79
CA ARG A 62 -6.40 3.78 9.37
C ARG A 62 -6.73 4.92 8.41
N SER A 63 -7.29 6.02 8.93
CA SER A 63 -7.48 7.22 8.11
C SER A 63 -6.15 7.92 7.82
N ILE A 64 -6.07 8.58 6.66
CA ILE A 64 -4.92 9.43 6.30
C ILE A 64 -4.69 10.52 7.36
N GLU A 65 -5.76 11.07 7.92
CA GLU A 65 -5.68 12.14 8.93
C GLU A 65 -5.08 11.64 10.24
N ASP A 66 -5.47 10.46 10.70
CA ASP A 66 -4.90 9.81 11.89
C ASP A 66 -3.43 9.49 11.70
N ALA A 67 -3.05 8.94 10.54
CA ALA A 67 -1.66 8.67 10.21
C ALA A 67 -0.80 9.94 10.26
N ARG A 68 -1.30 11.04 9.68
CA ARG A 68 -0.61 12.34 9.72
C ARG A 68 -0.53 12.93 11.12
N ARG A 69 -1.58 12.78 11.93
CA ARG A 69 -1.59 13.26 13.32
C ARG A 69 -0.55 12.53 14.16
N GLU A 70 -0.43 11.22 14.01
CA GLU A 70 0.60 10.43 14.70
C GLU A 70 2.01 10.85 14.29
N LEU A 71 2.26 11.03 12.98
CA LEU A 71 3.57 11.50 12.49
C LEU A 71 3.92 12.87 13.07
N ARG A 72 2.97 13.82 13.11
CA ARG A 72 3.18 15.11 13.76
C ARG A 72 3.45 14.96 15.24
N ALA A 73 2.73 14.12 15.96
CA ALA A 73 2.97 13.91 17.39
C ALA A 73 4.36 13.31 17.67
N LYS A 74 4.85 12.43 16.80
CA LYS A 74 6.14 11.74 16.96
C LYS A 74 7.34 12.59 16.57
N TYR A 75 7.19 13.48 15.59
CA TYR A 75 8.29 14.22 14.99
C TYR A 75 8.12 15.75 15.01
N ALA A 76 7.13 16.28 15.73
CA ALA A 76 7.07 17.71 16.01
C ALA A 76 8.31 18.10 16.82
N VAL A 77 9.12 18.99 16.25
CA VAL A 77 10.22 19.71 16.90
C VAL A 77 9.65 20.95 17.56
#